data_AF-A0A6A7KGN3-F1
#
_entry.id   AF-A0A6A7KGN3-F1
#
_cell.length_a   1.000
_cell.length_b   1.000
_cell.length_c   1.000
_cell.angle_alpha   90.00
_cell.angle_beta   90.00
_cell.angle_gamma   90.00
#
_symmetry.space_group_name_H-M   'P 1'
#
loop_
_entity.id
_entity.type
_entity.pdbx_description
1 polymer ?
#
loop_
_entity_poly.entity_id
_entity_poly.type
_entity_poly.pdbx_seq_one_letter_code
_entity_poly.pdbx_strand_id
1 'polypeptide(L)'
;MNFKEIEEKAVKFRDERLWKKYHTPKNLAISLAVEVGELLEHFQWETDEEILQSTKDPKKKEEIADEMADVIIYLILLAHELNIDLDEAVERKLKKNEEKYPSKAIRVEEIVKELGGEIIEPKGEVKTVEQVVRLLGVSPENIIKSLVFIVNESEPILVIVDGKSKVSLEKLRNIFGNVRMAKPKEVEEITGYKVGEVPPVGIPIKTVVDKKVVEKEFVIGGGGRIDRLSRLSPKKIVEFQKAEVLDVSE
;
A
#
# COMPACT_ATOMS: atom_id res chain seq x y z
N MET A 1 -15.82 22.77 0.31
CA MET A 1 -15.75 22.74 1.78
C MET A 1 -14.46 22.09 2.22
N ASN A 2 -13.50 22.93 2.58
CA ASN A 2 -12.37 22.61 3.46
C ASN A 2 -12.81 22.82 4.93
N PHE A 3 -11.97 22.50 5.92
CA PHE A 3 -12.33 22.64 7.33
C PHE A 3 -12.67 24.10 7.69
N LYS A 4 -11.98 25.06 7.08
CA LYS A 4 -12.22 26.49 7.28
C LYS A 4 -13.64 26.95 6.94
N GLU A 5 -14.20 26.50 5.82
CA GLU A 5 -15.59 26.82 5.45
C GLU A 5 -16.62 26.25 6.45
N ILE A 6 -16.33 25.09 7.06
CA ILE A 6 -17.19 24.48 8.09
C ILE A 6 -17.05 25.25 9.40
N GLU A 7 -15.82 25.62 9.78
CA GLU A 7 -15.53 26.43 10.96
C GLU A 7 -16.31 27.74 10.96
N GLU A 8 -16.28 28.49 9.86
CA GLU A 8 -17.01 29.75 9.74
C GLU A 8 -18.52 29.57 9.98
N LYS A 9 -19.11 28.50 9.44
CA LYS A 9 -20.54 28.18 9.62
C LYS A 9 -20.84 27.76 11.06
N ALA A 10 -20.01 26.90 11.65
CA ALA A 10 -20.20 26.39 13.02
C ALA A 10 -20.04 27.51 14.06
N VAL A 11 -19.02 28.35 13.91
CA VAL A 11 -18.78 29.52 14.78
C VAL A 11 -19.92 30.51 14.67
N LYS A 12 -20.36 30.83 13.46
CA LYS A 12 -21.54 31.71 13.26
C LYS A 12 -22.78 31.12 13.93
N PHE A 13 -23.07 29.83 13.73
CA PHE A 13 -24.21 29.15 14.33
C PHE A 13 -24.18 29.18 15.87
N ARG A 14 -23.00 28.96 16.47
CA ARG A 14 -22.77 29.05 17.92
C ARG A 14 -23.00 30.47 18.44
N ASP A 15 -22.44 31.46 17.75
CA ASP A 15 -22.43 32.85 18.21
C ASP A 15 -23.82 33.49 18.09
N GLU A 16 -24.58 33.18 17.04
CA GLU A 16 -25.99 33.58 16.88
C GLU A 16 -26.88 33.08 18.04
N ARG A 17 -26.48 31.98 18.69
CA ARG A 17 -27.18 31.39 19.84
C ARG A 17 -26.59 31.81 21.19
N LEU A 18 -25.58 32.68 21.19
CA LEU A 18 -24.86 33.14 22.38
C LEU A 18 -24.24 31.98 23.19
N TRP A 19 -23.89 30.87 22.52
CA TRP A 19 -23.34 29.67 23.16
C TRP A 19 -21.85 29.76 23.43
N LYS A 20 -21.16 30.75 22.86
CA LYS A 20 -19.72 30.97 23.06
C LYS A 20 -19.28 30.92 24.53
N LYS A 21 -20.07 31.49 25.44
CA LYS A 21 -19.79 31.48 26.89
C LYS A 21 -19.73 30.08 27.53
N TYR A 22 -20.35 29.07 26.91
CA TYR A 22 -20.34 27.68 27.38
C TYR A 22 -19.30 26.82 26.65
N HIS A 23 -18.89 27.23 25.46
CA HIS A 23 -17.95 26.51 24.58
C HIS A 23 -16.50 26.79 24.98
N THR A 24 -16.14 26.46 26.23
CA THR A 24 -14.73 26.46 26.67
C THR A 24 -14.01 25.20 26.16
N PRO A 25 -12.68 25.19 26.01
CA PRO A 25 -11.96 24.00 25.55
C PRO A 25 -12.27 22.73 26.35
N LYS A 26 -12.42 22.85 27.68
CA LYS A 26 -12.82 21.72 28.54
C LYS A 26 -14.20 21.18 28.16
N ASN A 27 -15.19 22.07 28.03
CA ASN A 27 -16.56 21.65 27.76
C ASN A 27 -16.69 21.08 26.35
N LEU A 28 -16.04 21.70 25.36
CA LEU A 28 -16.01 21.20 23.98
C LEU A 28 -15.34 19.83 23.88
N ALA A 29 -14.25 19.59 24.61
CA ALA A 29 -13.61 18.27 24.65
C ALA A 29 -14.51 17.22 25.31
N ILE A 30 -15.29 17.58 26.32
CA ILE A 30 -16.29 16.70 26.93
C ILE A 30 -17.40 16.38 25.93
N SER A 31 -17.99 17.39 25.28
CA SER A 31 -19.01 17.18 24.25
C SER A 31 -18.50 16.30 23.12
N LEU A 32 -17.30 16.57 22.59
CA LEU A 32 -16.66 15.73 21.58
C LEU A 32 -16.56 14.26 22.01
N ALA A 33 -16.20 13.99 23.27
CA ALA A 33 -16.13 12.62 23.78
C ALA A 33 -17.51 11.95 23.88
N VAL A 34 -18.57 12.72 24.14
CA VAL A 34 -19.96 12.23 24.15
C VAL A 34 -20.38 11.84 22.74
N GLU A 35 -20.20 12.72 21.74
CA GLU A 35 -20.58 12.41 20.35
C GLU A 35 -19.80 11.21 19.78
N VAL A 36 -18.52 11.06 20.16
CA VAL A 36 -17.75 9.85 19.79
C VAL A 36 -18.34 8.59 20.43
N GLY A 37 -18.90 8.72 21.64
CA GLY A 37 -19.65 7.66 22.31
C GLY A 37 -20.93 7.30 21.55
N GLU A 38 -21.73 8.30 21.17
CA GLU A 38 -22.97 8.11 20.40
C GLU A 38 -22.67 7.45 19.04
N LEU A 39 -21.63 7.92 18.32
CA LEU A 39 -21.13 7.25 17.12
C LEU A 39 -20.76 5.78 17.36
N LEU A 40 -20.11 5.47 18.49
CA LEU A 40 -19.70 4.10 18.82
C LEU A 40 -20.90 3.17 19.07
N GLU A 41 -22.03 3.70 19.57
CA GLU A 41 -23.24 2.91 19.82
C GLU A 41 -23.77 2.22 18.56
N HIS A 42 -23.47 2.76 17.38
CA HIS A 42 -23.84 2.16 16.10
C HIS A 42 -23.10 0.85 15.80
N PHE A 43 -21.97 0.57 16.46
CA PHE A 43 -21.07 -0.55 16.14
C PHE A 43 -20.85 -1.55 17.29
N GLN A 44 -21.19 -1.19 18.53
CA GLN A 44 -20.77 -1.93 19.74
C GLN A 44 -21.24 -3.39 19.86
N TRP A 45 -22.32 -3.81 19.18
CA TRP A 45 -22.93 -5.13 19.33
C TRP A 45 -22.98 -5.98 18.05
N GLU A 46 -22.41 -5.49 16.95
CA GLU A 46 -22.47 -6.14 15.63
C GLU A 46 -21.09 -6.63 15.21
N THR A 47 -21.03 -7.73 14.46
CA THR A 47 -19.83 -8.17 13.75
C THR A 47 -19.54 -7.27 12.54
N ASP A 48 -18.32 -7.30 12.01
CA ASP A 48 -17.94 -6.54 10.83
C ASP A 48 -18.85 -6.84 9.62
N GLU A 49 -19.23 -8.10 9.41
CA GLU A 49 -20.15 -8.46 8.32
C GLU A 49 -21.57 -7.91 8.55
N GLU A 50 -22.06 -7.91 9.78
CA GLU A 50 -23.38 -7.37 10.13
C GLU A 50 -23.42 -5.84 9.97
N ILE A 51 -22.38 -5.12 10.40
CA ILE A 51 -22.24 -3.67 10.23
C ILE A 51 -22.25 -3.29 8.74
N LEU A 52 -21.47 -4.00 7.92
CA LEU A 52 -21.42 -3.76 6.48
C LEU A 52 -22.75 -4.05 5.77
N GLN A 53 -23.58 -4.91 6.35
CA GLN A 53 -24.91 -5.19 5.84
C GLN A 53 -25.94 -4.16 6.33
N SER A 54 -25.90 -3.76 7.60
CA SER A 54 -26.83 -2.78 8.21
C SER A 54 -26.65 -1.39 7.61
N THR A 55 -25.42 -0.99 7.27
CA THR A 55 -25.10 0.28 6.59
C THR A 55 -25.60 0.38 5.14
N LYS A 56 -26.15 -0.70 4.57
CA LYS A 56 -26.87 -0.64 3.29
C LYS A 56 -28.26 -0.03 3.44
N ASP A 57 -28.83 -0.04 4.64
CA ASP A 57 -30.05 0.71 4.96
C ASP A 57 -29.73 2.21 4.96
N PRO A 58 -30.38 3.02 4.10
CA PRO A 58 -30.17 4.46 4.07
C PRO A 58 -30.40 5.14 5.41
N LYS A 59 -31.34 4.66 6.22
CA LYS A 59 -31.66 5.26 7.51
C LYS A 59 -30.51 5.07 8.50
N LYS A 60 -30.01 3.83 8.65
CA LYS A 60 -28.86 3.54 9.52
C LYS A 60 -27.62 4.34 9.10
N LYS A 61 -27.42 4.51 7.79
CA LYS A 61 -26.33 5.30 7.23
C LYS A 61 -26.47 6.80 7.55
N GLU A 62 -27.70 7.34 7.51
CA GLU A 62 -27.99 8.72 7.88
C GLU A 62 -27.72 8.96 9.37
N GLU A 63 -28.20 8.07 10.25
CA GLU A 63 -27.94 8.17 11.70
C GLU A 63 -26.42 8.18 12.00
N ILE A 64 -25.65 7.26 11.40
CA ILE A 64 -24.17 7.26 11.55
C ILE A 64 -23.55 8.56 11.01
N ALA A 65 -24.05 9.08 9.90
CA ALA A 65 -23.53 10.29 9.29
C ALA A 65 -23.79 11.53 10.15
N ASP A 66 -24.93 11.59 10.83
CA ASP A 66 -25.26 12.66 11.78
C ASP A 66 -24.28 12.66 12.96
N GLU A 67 -24.03 11.50 13.58
CA GLU A 67 -23.06 11.38 14.68
C GLU A 67 -21.63 11.75 14.22
N MET A 68 -21.23 11.33 13.01
CA MET A 68 -19.94 11.74 12.44
C MET A 68 -19.87 13.26 12.22
N ALA A 69 -20.98 13.91 11.85
CA ALA A 69 -21.05 15.34 11.67
C ALA A 69 -20.92 16.07 13.01
N ASP A 70 -21.57 15.59 14.06
CA ASP A 70 -21.48 16.17 15.40
C ASP A 70 -20.06 16.07 15.97
N VAL A 71 -19.40 14.92 15.80
CA VAL A 71 -17.96 14.77 16.12
C VAL A 71 -17.11 15.83 15.41
N ILE A 72 -17.35 16.05 14.11
CA ILE A 72 -16.61 17.07 13.34
C ILE A 72 -16.92 18.48 13.85
N ILE A 73 -18.18 18.81 14.12
CA ILE A 73 -18.60 20.14 14.57
C ILE A 73 -17.94 20.50 15.89
N TYR A 74 -17.99 19.61 16.89
CA TYR A 74 -17.36 19.88 18.19
C TYR A 74 -15.83 19.93 18.11
N LEU A 75 -15.20 19.09 17.28
CA LEU A 75 -13.76 19.14 17.06
C LEU A 75 -13.34 20.48 16.42
N ILE A 76 -14.10 20.97 15.44
CA ILE A 76 -13.85 22.25 14.79
C ILE A 76 -14.02 23.41 15.77
N LEU A 77 -15.08 23.42 16.56
CA LEU A 77 -15.29 24.44 17.58
C LEU A 77 -14.18 24.43 18.64
N LEU A 78 -13.70 23.24 19.02
CA LEU A 78 -12.55 23.08 19.93
C LEU A 78 -11.27 23.63 19.31
N ALA A 79 -11.00 23.30 18.05
CA ALA A 79 -9.84 23.79 17.31
C ALA A 79 -9.86 25.33 17.19
N HIS A 80 -11.03 25.91 16.89
CA HIS A 80 -11.21 27.37 16.85
C HIS A 80 -10.87 28.03 18.19
N GLU A 81 -11.40 27.53 19.32
CA GLU A 81 -11.11 28.09 20.65
C GLU A 81 -9.64 27.92 21.06
N LEU A 82 -8.93 26.93 20.50
CA LEU A 82 -7.51 26.70 20.72
C LEU A 82 -6.60 27.38 19.68
N ASN A 83 -7.17 28.08 18.69
CA ASN A 83 -6.46 28.63 17.52
C ASN A 83 -5.61 27.58 16.78
N ILE A 84 -6.18 26.40 16.54
CA ILE A 84 -5.55 25.31 15.79
C ILE A 84 -6.14 25.29 14.37
N ASP A 85 -5.29 25.47 13.37
CA ASP A 85 -5.65 25.22 11.97
C ASP A 85 -5.69 23.70 11.71
N LEU A 86 -6.89 23.16 11.51
CA LEU A 86 -7.09 21.73 11.27
C LEU A 86 -6.57 21.27 9.91
N ASP A 87 -6.65 22.12 8.87
CA ASP A 87 -6.13 21.78 7.54
C ASP A 87 -4.59 21.57 7.64
N GLU A 88 -3.88 22.51 8.27
CA GLU A 88 -2.42 22.41 8.49
C GLU A 88 -2.06 21.24 9.43
N ALA A 89 -2.83 21.05 10.51
CA ALA A 89 -2.58 19.99 11.48
C ALA A 89 -2.72 18.59 10.85
N VAL A 90 -3.74 18.38 10.03
CA VAL A 90 -3.96 17.12 9.30
C VAL A 90 -2.85 16.90 8.29
N GLU A 91 -2.50 17.91 7.47
CA GLU A 91 -1.43 17.77 6.46
C GLU A 91 -0.08 17.39 7.12
N ARG A 92 0.30 18.09 8.18
CA ARG A 92 1.52 17.79 8.94
C ARG A 92 1.48 16.38 9.55
N LYS A 93 0.32 15.94 10.05
CA LYS A 93 0.15 14.61 10.63
C LYS A 93 0.25 13.51 9.56
N LEU A 94 -0.33 13.73 8.38
CA LEU A 94 -0.23 12.80 7.25
C LEU A 94 1.22 12.62 6.79
N LYS A 95 1.99 13.70 6.63
CA LYS A 95 3.43 13.62 6.28
C LYS A 95 4.23 12.79 7.30
N LYS A 96 4.05 13.05 8.59
CA LYS A 96 4.69 12.25 9.66
C LYS A 96 4.26 10.78 9.65
N ASN A 97 3.02 10.51 9.30
CA ASN A 97 2.52 9.14 9.21
C ASN A 97 3.07 8.43 7.97
N GLU A 98 3.26 9.13 6.85
CA GLU A 98 3.89 8.59 5.65
C GLU A 98 5.36 8.20 5.91
N GLU A 99 6.10 9.03 6.64
CA GLU A 99 7.47 8.68 7.09
C GLU A 99 7.48 7.47 8.03
N LYS A 100 6.49 7.38 8.94
CA LYS A 100 6.41 6.29 9.94
C LYS A 100 5.89 4.98 9.35
N TYR A 101 5.00 5.06 8.36
CA TYR A 101 4.33 3.95 7.69
C TYR A 101 4.42 4.15 6.17
N PRO A 102 5.63 4.02 5.59
CA PRO A 102 5.84 4.29 4.18
C PRO A 102 5.01 3.34 3.31
N SER A 103 4.51 3.87 2.20
CA SER A 103 3.85 3.06 1.19
C SER A 103 4.79 1.95 0.70
N LYS A 104 4.21 0.85 0.22
CA LYS A 104 4.99 -0.32 -0.26
C LYS A 104 6.05 0.08 -1.30
N ALA A 105 5.72 1.01 -2.21
CA ALA A 105 6.65 1.55 -3.21
C ALA A 105 7.87 2.26 -2.60
N ILE A 106 7.67 3.11 -1.58
CA ILE A 106 8.76 3.84 -0.91
C ILE A 106 9.76 2.87 -0.24
N ARG A 107 9.25 1.77 0.33
CA ARG A 107 10.12 0.72 0.90
C ARG A 107 11.02 0.05 -0.14
N VAL A 108 10.53 -0.17 -1.36
CA VAL A 108 11.35 -0.78 -2.44
C VAL A 108 12.46 0.17 -2.86
N GLU A 109 12.16 1.46 -3.00
CA GLU A 109 13.16 2.47 -3.37
C GLU A 109 14.30 2.57 -2.35
N GLU A 110 13.98 2.54 -1.07
CA GLU A 110 14.97 2.52 0.02
C GLU A 110 15.83 1.25 -0.02
N ILE A 111 15.19 0.07 -0.10
CA ILE A 111 15.91 -1.21 -0.19
C ILE A 111 16.81 -1.24 -1.43
N VAL A 112 16.32 -0.79 -2.58
CA VAL A 112 17.09 -0.77 -3.83
C VAL A 112 18.33 0.12 -3.68
N LYS A 113 18.19 1.30 -3.07
CA LYS A 113 19.31 2.21 -2.80
C LYS A 113 20.31 1.62 -1.80
N GLU A 114 19.84 1.01 -0.72
CA GLU A 114 20.69 0.34 0.29
C GLU A 114 21.52 -0.80 -0.32
N LEU A 115 20.95 -1.51 -1.30
CA LEU A 115 21.63 -2.57 -2.05
C LEU A 115 22.57 -2.05 -3.15
N GLY A 116 22.73 -0.72 -3.27
CA GLY A 116 23.56 -0.08 -4.29
C GLY A 116 22.95 -0.08 -5.69
N GLY A 117 21.63 -0.26 -5.79
CA GLY A 117 20.86 -0.21 -7.01
C GLY A 117 20.31 1.17 -7.35
N GLU A 118 19.54 1.22 -8.43
CA GLU A 118 18.94 2.44 -8.97
C GLU A 118 17.45 2.22 -9.27
N ILE A 119 16.62 3.21 -8.98
CA ILE A 119 15.23 3.26 -9.41
C ILE A 119 15.16 4.04 -10.71
N ILE A 120 14.63 3.39 -11.74
CA ILE A 120 14.49 3.94 -13.08
C ILE A 120 13.03 4.33 -13.28
N GLU A 121 12.79 5.58 -13.67
CA GLU A 121 11.46 6.10 -14.02
C GLU A 121 11.39 6.32 -15.54
N PRO A 122 10.83 5.35 -16.30
CA PRO A 122 10.63 5.55 -17.71
C PRO A 122 9.58 6.66 -17.91
N LYS A 123 9.75 7.49 -18.95
CA LYS A 123 8.72 8.48 -19.31
C LYS A 123 7.47 7.75 -19.87
N GLY A 124 6.54 7.38 -19.00
CA GLY A 124 5.27 6.70 -19.32
C GLY A 124 5.13 5.32 -18.68
N GLU A 125 3.93 4.73 -18.75
CA GLU A 125 3.67 3.37 -18.26
C GLU A 125 4.43 2.33 -19.10
N VAL A 126 5.17 1.43 -18.44
CA VAL A 126 5.90 0.35 -19.11
C VAL A 126 5.35 -1.01 -18.68
N LYS A 127 4.77 -1.74 -19.63
CA LYS A 127 4.07 -3.01 -19.37
C LYS A 127 4.78 -4.22 -19.94
N THR A 128 5.69 -4.06 -20.91
CA THR A 128 6.38 -5.19 -21.56
C THR A 128 7.89 -5.04 -21.61
N VAL A 129 8.57 -6.18 -21.69
CA VAL A 129 10.04 -6.28 -21.82
C VAL A 129 10.53 -5.47 -23.03
N GLU A 130 9.84 -5.55 -24.16
CA GLU A 130 10.20 -4.85 -25.39
C GLU A 130 10.15 -3.33 -25.24
N GLN A 131 9.22 -2.80 -24.44
CA GLN A 131 9.14 -1.38 -24.15
C GLN A 131 10.33 -0.94 -23.28
N VAL A 132 10.66 -1.70 -22.23
CA VAL A 132 11.83 -1.44 -21.38
C VAL A 132 13.12 -1.42 -22.21
N VAL A 133 13.31 -2.42 -23.08
CA VAL A 133 14.49 -2.53 -23.97
C VAL A 133 14.62 -1.30 -24.87
N ARG A 134 13.54 -0.87 -25.51
CA ARG A 134 13.54 0.31 -26.39
C ARG A 134 13.83 1.60 -25.64
N LEU A 135 13.28 1.75 -24.43
CA LEU A 135 13.42 2.96 -23.63
C LEU A 135 14.80 3.10 -22.99
N LEU A 136 15.37 1.98 -22.52
CA LEU A 136 16.61 2.00 -21.74
C LEU A 136 17.85 1.57 -22.54
N GLY A 137 17.69 1.07 -23.77
CA GLY A 137 18.81 0.60 -24.60
C GLY A 137 19.54 -0.60 -24.01
N VAL A 138 18.85 -1.41 -23.20
CA VAL A 138 19.42 -2.57 -22.49
C VAL A 138 19.11 -3.88 -23.20
N SER A 139 19.95 -4.89 -23.03
CA SER A 139 19.64 -6.24 -23.53
C SER A 139 18.38 -6.79 -22.84
N PRO A 140 17.43 -7.41 -23.57
CA PRO A 140 16.25 -8.02 -22.97
C PRO A 140 16.60 -9.11 -21.94
N GLU A 141 17.80 -9.67 -22.01
CA GLU A 141 18.29 -10.66 -21.05
C GLU A 141 18.54 -10.07 -19.66
N ASN A 142 18.81 -8.77 -19.57
CA ASN A 142 18.96 -8.08 -18.28
C ASN A 142 17.61 -7.74 -17.65
N ILE A 143 16.49 -7.99 -18.32
CA ILE A 143 15.16 -7.82 -17.72
C ILE A 143 14.78 -9.11 -17.00
N ILE A 144 14.13 -8.99 -15.85
CA ILE A 144 13.63 -10.14 -15.08
C ILE A 144 12.12 -10.07 -14.88
N LYS A 145 11.50 -11.22 -14.66
CA LYS A 145 10.11 -11.37 -14.24
C LYS A 145 10.07 -11.94 -12.83
N SER A 146 9.35 -11.26 -11.95
CA SER A 146 9.06 -11.69 -10.59
C SER A 146 7.65 -12.30 -10.58
N LEU A 147 7.54 -13.61 -10.47
CA LEU A 147 6.27 -14.35 -10.58
C LEU A 147 5.98 -15.09 -9.28
N VAL A 148 4.73 -15.06 -8.83
CA VAL A 148 4.32 -15.74 -7.59
C VAL A 148 3.65 -17.07 -7.94
N PHE A 149 4.07 -18.12 -7.26
CA PHE A 149 3.49 -19.45 -7.35
C PHE A 149 3.00 -19.89 -5.97
N ILE A 150 2.00 -20.77 -5.96
CA ILE A 150 1.52 -21.44 -4.77
C ILE A 150 1.94 -22.90 -4.86
N VAL A 151 2.70 -23.35 -3.86
CA VAL A 151 3.17 -24.73 -3.70
C VAL A 151 2.42 -25.40 -2.54
N ASN A 152 2.24 -26.72 -2.61
CA ASN A 152 1.58 -27.50 -1.56
C ASN A 152 0.26 -26.84 -1.08
N GLU A 153 -0.53 -26.38 -2.05
CA GLU A 153 -1.85 -25.75 -1.91
C GLU A 153 -1.89 -24.34 -1.28
N SER A 154 -0.96 -24.00 -0.38
CA SER A 154 -1.05 -22.76 0.42
C SER A 154 0.24 -21.96 0.55
N GLU A 155 1.41 -22.53 0.26
CA GLU A 155 2.69 -21.86 0.50
C GLU A 155 3.08 -21.00 -0.72
N PRO A 156 3.21 -19.67 -0.57
CA PRO A 156 3.61 -18.81 -1.68
C PRO A 156 5.12 -18.78 -1.85
N ILE A 157 5.58 -18.88 -3.09
CA ILE A 157 6.98 -18.67 -3.47
C ILE A 157 7.08 -17.58 -4.55
N LEU A 158 8.12 -16.75 -4.46
CA LEU A 158 8.53 -15.82 -5.50
C LEU A 158 9.55 -16.50 -6.40
N VAL A 159 9.30 -16.53 -7.70
CA VAL A 159 10.22 -17.11 -8.69
C VAL A 159 10.68 -16.02 -9.64
N ILE A 160 11.99 -15.81 -9.71
CA ILE A 160 12.64 -14.79 -10.54
C ILE A 160 13.35 -15.47 -11.71
N VAL A 161 12.90 -15.17 -12.93
CA VAL A 161 13.51 -15.63 -14.19
C VAL A 161 13.85 -14.45 -15.08
N ASP A 162 14.67 -14.65 -16.11
CA ASP A 162 14.90 -13.61 -17.11
C ASP A 162 13.66 -13.36 -17.99
N GLY A 163 13.63 -12.18 -18.61
CA GLY A 163 12.49 -11.66 -19.33
C GLY A 163 12.14 -12.44 -20.60
N LYS A 164 13.08 -13.20 -21.19
CA LYS A 164 12.83 -14.05 -22.36
C LYS A 164 12.37 -15.45 -21.95
N SER A 165 12.83 -15.94 -20.81
CA SER A 165 12.47 -17.25 -20.30
C SER A 165 11.03 -17.35 -19.80
N LYS A 166 10.54 -18.59 -19.78
CA LYS A 166 9.33 -19.02 -19.07
C LYS A 166 9.75 -19.91 -17.90
N VAL A 167 8.96 -19.86 -16.83
CA VAL A 167 9.13 -20.76 -15.69
C VAL A 167 8.69 -22.16 -16.09
N SER A 168 9.57 -23.15 -15.90
CA SER A 168 9.25 -24.56 -16.11
C SER A 168 8.47 -25.10 -14.91
N LEU A 169 7.16 -25.30 -15.11
CA LEU A 169 6.29 -25.92 -14.10
C LEU A 169 6.72 -27.34 -13.76
N GLU A 170 7.30 -28.07 -14.71
CA GLU A 170 7.83 -29.41 -14.47
C GLU A 170 8.99 -29.38 -13.48
N LYS A 171 10.00 -28.51 -13.71
CA LYS A 171 11.14 -28.36 -12.80
C LYS A 171 10.67 -27.91 -11.41
N LEU A 172 9.76 -26.94 -11.33
CA LEU A 172 9.20 -26.51 -10.04
C LEU A 172 8.45 -27.64 -9.33
N ARG A 173 7.67 -28.46 -10.05
CA ARG A 173 6.95 -29.59 -9.44
C ARG A 173 7.89 -30.67 -8.92
N ASN A 174 8.97 -30.94 -9.64
CA ASN A 174 9.99 -31.90 -9.20
C ASN A 174 10.68 -31.46 -7.89
N ILE A 175 10.78 -30.15 -7.65
CA ILE A 175 11.46 -29.59 -6.46
C ILE A 175 10.47 -29.38 -5.29
N PHE A 176 9.29 -28.82 -5.57
CA PHE A 176 8.36 -28.33 -4.55
C PHE A 176 7.04 -29.12 -4.45
N GLY A 177 6.82 -30.13 -5.29
CA GLY A 177 5.59 -30.92 -5.30
C GLY A 177 4.48 -30.30 -6.16
N ASN A 178 3.27 -30.15 -5.64
CA ASN A 178 2.19 -29.54 -6.42
C ASN A 178 2.40 -28.02 -6.55
N VAL A 179 2.36 -27.49 -7.78
CA VAL A 179 2.63 -26.06 -8.07
C VAL A 179 1.61 -25.51 -9.04
N ARG A 180 1.08 -24.32 -8.72
CA ARG A 180 0.26 -23.48 -9.61
C ARG A 180 0.72 -22.02 -9.56
N MET A 181 0.44 -21.26 -10.61
CA MET A 181 0.64 -19.81 -10.58
C MET A 181 -0.40 -19.15 -9.67
N ALA A 182 0.00 -18.12 -8.93
CA ALA A 182 -0.92 -17.30 -8.14
C ALA A 182 -1.81 -16.47 -9.07
N LYS A 183 -3.09 -16.32 -8.72
CA LYS A 183 -4.04 -15.45 -9.41
C LYS A 183 -3.75 -13.97 -9.05
N PRO A 184 -4.17 -12.99 -9.87
CA PRO A 184 -3.86 -11.57 -9.60
C PRO A 184 -4.24 -11.08 -8.20
N LYS A 185 -5.42 -11.48 -7.69
CA LYS A 185 -5.86 -11.13 -6.33
C LYS A 185 -4.94 -11.72 -5.25
N GLU A 186 -4.53 -12.98 -5.41
CA GLU A 186 -3.59 -13.65 -4.50
C GLU A 186 -2.22 -12.95 -4.53
N VAL A 187 -1.73 -12.53 -5.71
CA VAL A 187 -0.46 -11.79 -5.82
C VAL A 187 -0.51 -10.50 -5.02
N GLU A 188 -1.60 -9.74 -5.11
CA GLU A 188 -1.78 -8.48 -4.38
C GLU A 188 -1.93 -8.72 -2.87
N GLU A 189 -2.63 -9.76 -2.44
CA GLU A 189 -2.76 -10.13 -1.02
C GLU A 189 -1.42 -10.60 -0.42
N ILE A 190 -0.65 -11.41 -1.15
CA ILE A 190 0.62 -12.00 -0.69
C ILE A 190 1.75 -10.97 -0.69
N THR A 191 1.93 -10.28 -1.82
CA THR A 191 3.10 -9.41 -2.04
C THR A 191 2.81 -7.96 -1.72
N GLY A 192 1.53 -7.59 -1.79
CA GLY A 192 1.12 -6.21 -1.71
C GLY A 192 1.22 -5.40 -2.99
N TYR A 193 1.64 -6.02 -4.10
CA TYR A 193 1.81 -5.40 -5.41
C TYR A 193 0.93 -6.06 -6.46
N LYS A 194 0.60 -5.34 -7.52
CA LYS A 194 -0.12 -5.92 -8.65
C LYS A 194 0.81 -6.75 -9.53
N VAL A 195 0.22 -7.63 -10.32
CA VAL A 195 0.95 -8.40 -11.35
C VAL A 195 1.70 -7.43 -12.27
N GLY A 196 3.00 -7.66 -12.47
CA GLY A 196 3.87 -6.80 -13.26
C GLY A 196 4.62 -5.72 -12.46
N GLU A 197 4.18 -5.41 -11.24
CA GLU A 197 4.83 -4.42 -10.37
C GLU A 197 5.73 -5.07 -9.30
N VAL A 198 5.58 -6.39 -9.09
CA VAL A 198 6.25 -7.15 -8.03
C VAL A 198 7.78 -6.94 -8.11
N PRO A 199 8.40 -6.28 -7.11
CA PRO A 199 9.83 -6.08 -7.08
C PRO A 199 10.58 -7.39 -6.80
N PRO A 200 11.86 -7.51 -7.22
CA PRO A 200 12.69 -8.68 -6.91
C PRO A 200 13.14 -8.74 -5.44
N VAL A 201 12.96 -7.67 -4.66
CA VAL A 201 13.38 -7.52 -3.27
C VAL A 201 12.26 -6.95 -2.41
N GLY A 202 12.34 -7.12 -1.08
CA GLY A 202 11.36 -6.57 -0.15
C GLY A 202 10.04 -7.34 -0.07
N ILE A 203 9.97 -8.55 -0.66
CA ILE A 203 8.82 -9.44 -0.57
C ILE A 203 9.12 -10.52 0.48
N PRO A 204 8.34 -10.62 1.58
CA PRO A 204 8.63 -11.51 2.70
C PRO A 204 8.14 -12.95 2.45
N ILE A 205 8.45 -13.52 1.29
CA ILE A 205 8.13 -14.91 0.96
C ILE A 205 9.37 -15.64 0.44
N LYS A 206 9.34 -16.98 0.49
CA LYS A 206 10.43 -17.80 -0.03
C LYS A 206 10.72 -17.43 -1.49
N THR A 207 11.96 -17.08 -1.78
CA THR A 207 12.37 -16.60 -3.10
C THR A 207 13.29 -17.60 -3.78
N VAL A 208 13.03 -17.87 -5.06
CA VAL A 208 13.84 -18.69 -5.95
C VAL A 208 14.31 -17.82 -7.11
N VAL A 209 15.62 -17.84 -7.38
CA VAL A 209 16.22 -17.12 -8.50
C VAL A 209 16.79 -18.13 -9.49
N ASP A 210 16.45 -17.99 -10.76
CA ASP A 210 16.98 -18.86 -11.81
C ASP A 210 18.49 -18.67 -12.01
N LYS A 211 19.23 -19.76 -12.22
CA LYS A 211 20.69 -19.74 -12.44
C LYS A 211 21.11 -18.76 -13.53
N LYS A 212 20.38 -18.67 -14.66
CA LYS A 212 20.67 -17.76 -15.77
C LYS A 212 20.56 -16.28 -15.37
N VAL A 213 19.84 -15.97 -14.29
CA VAL A 213 19.72 -14.60 -13.76
C VAL A 213 20.95 -14.24 -12.93
N VAL A 214 21.47 -15.17 -12.14
CA VAL A 214 22.60 -14.93 -11.22
C VAL A 214 23.92 -14.65 -11.95
N GLU A 215 24.07 -15.16 -13.16
CA GLU A 215 25.26 -14.98 -14.01
C GLU A 215 25.42 -13.55 -14.55
N LYS A 216 24.40 -12.69 -14.42
CA LYS A 216 24.40 -11.33 -14.97
C LYS A 216 25.03 -10.32 -14.01
N GLU A 217 25.64 -9.28 -14.57
CA GLU A 217 26.19 -8.17 -13.77
C GLU A 217 25.08 -7.36 -13.10
N PHE A 218 24.02 -7.05 -13.84
CA PHE A 218 22.85 -6.33 -13.37
C PHE A 218 21.58 -6.88 -14.00
N VAL A 219 20.46 -6.66 -13.32
CA VAL A 219 19.11 -6.93 -13.81
C VAL A 219 18.17 -5.78 -13.55
N ILE A 220 17.10 -5.70 -14.34
CA ILE A 220 16.04 -4.71 -14.26
C ILE A 220 14.71 -5.44 -14.08
N GLY A 221 14.03 -5.17 -12.98
CA GLY A 221 12.73 -5.76 -12.64
C GLY A 221 11.71 -4.72 -12.20
N GLY A 222 10.59 -5.17 -11.65
CA GLY A 222 9.56 -4.29 -11.09
C GLY A 222 10.13 -3.36 -10.01
N GLY A 223 9.74 -2.09 -10.02
CA GLY A 223 10.12 -1.09 -9.03
C GLY A 223 9.06 -0.88 -7.94
N GLY A 224 8.07 -1.78 -7.82
CA GLY A 224 6.96 -1.63 -6.87
C GLY A 224 5.80 -0.77 -7.38
N ARG A 225 5.88 -0.24 -8.60
CA ARG A 225 4.83 0.49 -9.32
C ARG A 225 4.97 0.26 -10.83
N ILE A 226 3.88 0.46 -11.58
CA ILE A 226 3.87 0.28 -13.05
C ILE A 226 4.75 1.26 -13.83
N ASP A 227 5.08 2.39 -13.22
CA ASP A 227 5.92 3.46 -13.79
C ASP A 227 7.34 3.48 -13.21
N ARG A 228 7.71 2.46 -12.42
CA ARG A 228 9.05 2.35 -11.82
C ARG A 228 9.65 0.99 -12.07
N LEU A 229 10.95 0.98 -12.38
CA LEU A 229 11.77 -0.22 -12.50
C LEU A 229 12.90 -0.16 -11.48
N SER A 230 13.37 -1.32 -11.03
CA SER A 230 14.52 -1.43 -10.14
C SER A 230 15.70 -2.08 -10.87
N ARG A 231 16.84 -1.40 -10.88
CA ARG A 231 18.12 -1.93 -11.37
C ARG A 231 18.96 -2.40 -10.19
N LEU A 232 19.29 -3.68 -10.15
CA LEU A 232 20.03 -4.30 -9.05
C LEU A 232 21.04 -5.34 -9.55
N SER A 233 22.03 -5.66 -8.71
CA SER A 233 22.84 -6.85 -8.92
C SER A 233 22.05 -8.10 -8.51
N PRO A 234 22.01 -9.16 -9.35
CA PRO A 234 21.42 -10.45 -8.98
C PRO A 234 21.97 -11.02 -7.66
N LYS A 235 23.27 -10.83 -7.40
CA LYS A 235 23.90 -11.29 -6.15
C LYS A 235 23.30 -10.61 -4.92
N LYS A 236 22.98 -9.31 -5.02
CA LYS A 236 22.34 -8.55 -3.94
C LYS A 236 20.89 -8.96 -3.73
N ILE A 237 20.18 -9.28 -4.80
CA ILE A 237 18.82 -9.87 -4.71
C ILE A 237 18.88 -11.18 -3.92
N VAL A 238 19.79 -12.10 -4.30
CA VAL A 238 19.95 -13.40 -3.64
C VAL A 238 20.33 -13.24 -2.17
N GLU A 239 21.27 -12.36 -1.85
CA GLU A 239 21.72 -12.08 -0.49
C GLU A 239 20.59 -11.52 0.38
N PHE A 240 19.90 -10.47 -0.10
CA PHE A 240 18.85 -9.79 0.65
C PHE A 240 17.62 -10.67 0.88
N GLN A 241 17.16 -11.37 -0.17
CA GLN A 241 16.00 -12.25 -0.08
C GLN A 241 16.32 -13.63 0.52
N LYS A 242 17.60 -13.92 0.79
CA LYS A 242 18.07 -15.26 1.15
C LYS A 242 17.57 -16.32 0.15
N ALA A 243 17.64 -15.97 -1.13
CA ALA A 243 16.99 -16.74 -2.18
C ALA A 243 17.73 -18.04 -2.50
N GLU A 244 16.99 -19.08 -2.88
CA GLU A 244 17.56 -20.31 -3.42
C GLU A 244 17.86 -20.14 -4.92
N VAL A 245 19.06 -20.54 -5.35
CA VAL A 245 19.47 -20.47 -6.76
C VAL A 245 19.24 -21.82 -7.44
N LEU A 246 18.25 -21.90 -8.31
CA LEU A 246 17.78 -23.16 -8.91
C LEU A 246 17.68 -23.04 -10.44
N ASP A 247 17.69 -24.17 -11.15
CA ASP A 247 17.34 -24.19 -12.57
C ASP A 247 15.82 -24.37 -12.68
N VAL A 248 15.10 -23.29 -13.01
CA VAL A 248 13.62 -23.26 -12.97
C VAL A 248 13.02 -22.64 -14.24
N SER A 249 13.85 -22.30 -15.22
CA SER A 249 13.43 -21.85 -16.55
C SER A 249 13.44 -22.99 -17.57
N GLU A 250 12.68 -22.81 -18.66
CA GLU A 250 12.73 -23.67 -19.86
C GLU A 250 14.08 -23.59 -20.61
#